data_AF-A0A4U3K4C0-F1
#
_entry.id   AF-A0A4U3K4C0-F1
#
_cell.length_a   1.000
_cell.length_b   1.000
_cell.length_c   1.000
_cell.angle_alpha   90.00
_cell.angle_beta   90.00
_cell.angle_gamma   90.00
#
_symmetry.space_group_name_H-M   'P 1'
#
loop_
_entity.id
_entity.type
_entity.pdbx_description
1 polymer ?
#
loop_
_entity_poly.entity_id
_entity_poly.type
_entity_poly.pdbx_seq_one_letter_code
_entity_poly.pdbx_strand_id
1 'polypeptide(L)'
;FRPETSFVKDNTRDDGLKNGQLLVENWTEADYRLMPATWESLISPTLYEQYKNTPIPVRNTLATPVVTTIVQGQSIDPQQLVANTNDADEAVPTAKIVNPEVLNEIGQQKVTVQLTYETGSLVTVNVPVTVEAPAKKLDLSQLQTVYASIGEANQYTVYSWQLFTAIGPKTIVPSYYQQATQLLAEGQESQDKTQEQVDQLTSNLQSAMKVLVKKADITLERAEAENELASVHKLDESVYTTDSWQAMQEALIDTTTGEGSSKQLQQLLAWSDEELLEPTLGGFKTPADAQKRINQLTQTIKTALLLLVEKSTEPTSNTSESSTS
;
A
#
# COMPACT_ATOMS: atom_id res chain seq x y z
N PHE A 1 -19.04 -57.65 57.47
CA PHE A 1 -19.50 -56.61 58.40
C PHE A 1 -20.98 -56.37 58.19
N ARG A 2 -21.84 -56.88 59.08
CA ARG A 2 -23.19 -56.34 59.31
C ARG A 2 -23.25 -55.94 60.79
N PRO A 3 -23.71 -54.74 61.16
CA PRO A 3 -23.83 -54.36 62.57
C PRO A 3 -25.07 -55.04 63.19
N GLU A 4 -24.98 -55.42 64.46
CA GLU A 4 -26.02 -56.11 65.24
C GLU A 4 -27.25 -55.25 65.60
N THR A 5 -27.50 -54.13 64.90
CA THR A 5 -28.52 -53.14 65.32
C THR A 5 -29.42 -52.61 64.20
N SER A 6 -29.52 -53.27 63.05
CA SER A 6 -30.44 -52.84 61.99
C SER A 6 -31.79 -53.56 62.07
N PHE A 7 -32.80 -52.88 62.63
CA PHE A 7 -34.22 -53.24 62.53
C PHE A 7 -34.93 -52.18 61.67
N VAL A 8 -35.57 -52.60 60.58
CA VAL A 8 -36.42 -51.73 59.73
C VAL A 8 -37.87 -52.12 59.99
N LYS A 9 -38.60 -51.21 60.65
CA LYS A 9 -40.04 -51.34 60.87
C LYS A 9 -40.77 -51.19 59.53
N ASP A 10 -41.75 -52.07 59.28
CA ASP A 10 -42.57 -52.13 58.04
C ASP A 10 -41.83 -52.56 56.76
N ASN A 11 -40.80 -53.40 56.88
CA ASN A 11 -40.24 -54.12 55.74
C ASN A 11 -41.25 -55.18 55.25
N THR A 12 -41.81 -55.01 54.05
CA THR A 12 -42.75 -55.94 53.38
C THR A 12 -42.07 -57.16 52.78
N ARG A 13 -40.77 -57.35 53.03
CA ARG A 13 -40.05 -58.56 52.63
C ARG A 13 -40.49 -59.70 53.56
N ASP A 14 -41.63 -60.28 53.23
CA ASP A 14 -42.22 -61.48 53.84
C ASP A 14 -41.28 -62.68 53.64
N ASP A 15 -40.32 -62.87 54.53
CA ASP A 15 -39.62 -64.12 54.76
C ASP A 15 -40.41 -65.06 55.70
N GLY A 16 -41.74 -64.97 55.65
CA GLY A 16 -42.69 -65.71 56.47
C GLY A 16 -42.52 -67.21 56.38
N LEU A 17 -41.99 -67.79 57.47
CA LEU A 17 -42.29 -69.09 58.09
C LEU A 17 -42.38 -70.38 57.22
N LYS A 18 -42.09 -70.33 55.93
CA LYS A 18 -41.97 -71.49 55.04
C LYS A 18 -40.64 -71.45 54.29
N ASN A 19 -39.64 -72.11 54.89
CA ASN A 19 -38.44 -72.62 54.23
C ASN A 19 -37.55 -71.61 53.48
N GLY A 20 -37.61 -70.31 53.79
CA GLY A 20 -36.62 -69.33 53.32
C GLY A 20 -36.65 -69.05 51.82
N GLN A 21 -37.79 -69.27 51.15
CA GLN A 21 -37.98 -68.94 49.74
C GLN A 21 -38.78 -67.64 49.60
N LEU A 22 -38.33 -66.75 48.69
CA LEU A 22 -39.05 -65.55 48.32
C LEU A 22 -40.30 -65.96 47.52
N LEU A 23 -41.49 -65.72 48.06
CA LEU A 23 -42.74 -65.88 47.32
C LEU A 23 -43.07 -64.55 46.63
N VAL A 24 -43.18 -64.57 45.31
CA VAL A 24 -43.72 -63.41 44.56
C VAL A 24 -45.18 -63.22 44.98
N GLU A 25 -45.52 -62.04 45.53
CA GLU A 25 -46.87 -61.71 45.98
C GLU A 25 -47.91 -62.06 44.88
N ASN A 26 -48.95 -62.80 45.28
CA ASN A 26 -50.11 -63.21 44.47
C ASN A 26 -49.93 -64.34 43.46
N TRP A 27 -48.82 -65.09 43.48
CA TRP A 27 -48.69 -66.28 42.62
C TRP A 27 -49.29 -67.52 43.29
N THR A 28 -50.18 -68.22 42.61
CA THR A 28 -50.72 -69.52 43.04
C THR A 28 -49.74 -70.65 42.68
N GLU A 29 -49.91 -71.82 43.28
CA GLU A 29 -49.08 -72.99 42.95
C GLU A 29 -49.29 -73.49 41.51
N ALA A 30 -50.42 -73.14 40.89
CA ALA A 30 -50.63 -73.34 39.46
C ALA A 30 -49.75 -72.40 38.61
N ASP A 31 -49.56 -71.15 39.04
CA ASP A 31 -48.73 -70.17 38.32
C ASP A 31 -47.24 -70.54 38.37
N TYR A 32 -46.76 -71.08 39.50
CA TYR A 32 -45.41 -71.62 39.59
C TYR A 32 -45.17 -72.81 38.65
N ARG A 33 -46.18 -73.64 38.39
CA ARG A 33 -46.08 -74.75 37.43
C ARG A 33 -46.07 -74.29 35.97
N LEU A 34 -46.49 -73.05 35.69
CA LEU A 34 -46.38 -72.44 34.37
C LEU A 34 -45.00 -71.79 34.15
N MET A 35 -44.19 -71.60 35.20
CA MET A 35 -42.82 -71.16 35.00
C MET A 35 -42.03 -72.25 34.28
N PRO A 36 -41.23 -71.89 33.27
CA PRO A 36 -40.27 -72.81 32.70
C PRO A 36 -39.31 -73.32 33.77
N ALA A 37 -38.99 -74.62 33.72
CA ALA A 37 -38.11 -75.27 34.68
C ALA A 37 -36.67 -74.70 34.69
N THR A 38 -36.30 -73.98 33.64
CA THR A 38 -34.95 -73.44 33.40
C THR A 38 -35.05 -72.07 32.73
N TRP A 39 -34.18 -71.11 33.10
CA TRP A 39 -34.19 -69.76 32.52
C TRP A 39 -33.92 -69.78 31.01
N GLU A 40 -33.28 -70.84 30.51
CA GLU A 40 -32.92 -71.09 29.13
C GLU A 40 -34.13 -71.10 28.18
N SER A 41 -35.33 -71.45 28.67
CA SER A 41 -36.58 -71.38 27.87
C SER A 41 -37.26 -70.01 27.90
N LEU A 42 -36.81 -69.09 28.76
CA LEU A 42 -37.23 -67.68 28.73
C LEU A 42 -36.48 -66.87 27.67
N ILE A 43 -35.39 -67.42 27.14
CA ILE A 43 -34.57 -66.78 26.11
C ILE A 43 -34.71 -67.61 24.83
N SER A 44 -35.08 -66.97 23.72
CA SER A 44 -35.14 -67.69 22.45
C SER A 44 -33.74 -68.25 22.12
N PRO A 45 -33.60 -69.56 21.84
CA PRO A 45 -32.30 -70.15 21.50
C PRO A 45 -31.73 -69.56 20.19
N THR A 46 -32.58 -68.92 19.37
CA THR A 46 -32.16 -68.24 18.15
C THR A 46 -31.73 -66.79 18.36
N LEU A 47 -31.94 -66.20 19.55
CA LEU A 47 -31.63 -64.79 19.80
C LEU A 47 -30.13 -64.50 19.63
N TYR A 48 -29.27 -65.36 20.19
CA TYR A 48 -27.82 -65.24 20.00
C TYR A 48 -27.43 -65.37 18.52
N GLU A 49 -27.96 -66.39 17.84
CA GLU A 49 -27.69 -66.65 16.42
C GLU A 49 -28.18 -65.51 15.52
N GLN A 50 -29.25 -64.82 15.90
CA GLN A 50 -29.80 -63.65 15.21
C GLN A 50 -28.87 -62.43 15.30
N TYR A 51 -28.20 -62.24 16.44
CA TYR A 51 -27.41 -61.03 16.70
C TYR A 51 -25.88 -61.22 16.70
N LYS A 52 -25.37 -62.47 16.68
CA LYS A 52 -23.91 -62.75 16.75
C LYS A 52 -23.09 -62.14 15.62
N ASN A 53 -23.72 -61.94 14.47
CA ASN A 53 -23.09 -61.33 13.30
C ASN A 53 -23.61 -59.92 13.04
N THR A 54 -24.46 -59.37 13.91
CA THR A 54 -24.90 -57.98 13.80
C THR A 54 -23.71 -57.10 14.16
N PRO A 55 -23.18 -56.30 13.21
CA PRO A 55 -22.12 -55.36 13.51
C PRO A 55 -22.66 -54.37 14.55
N ILE A 56 -22.03 -54.32 15.72
CA ILE A 56 -22.30 -53.26 16.69
C ILE A 56 -21.53 -52.05 16.14
N PRO A 57 -22.18 -50.94 15.77
CA PRO A 57 -21.49 -49.77 15.27
C PRO A 57 -20.79 -49.08 16.44
N VAL A 58 -19.59 -49.57 16.79
CA VAL A 58 -18.71 -48.91 17.75
C VAL A 58 -17.83 -47.97 16.93
N ARG A 59 -18.22 -46.70 16.81
CA ARG A 59 -17.29 -45.68 16.29
C ARG A 59 -16.18 -45.51 17.32
N ASN A 60 -14.95 -45.74 16.89
CA ASN A 60 -13.78 -45.58 17.76
C ASN A 60 -13.21 -44.15 17.74
N THR A 61 -13.75 -43.28 16.88
CA THR A 61 -13.35 -41.88 16.76
C THR A 61 -14.51 -40.93 17.08
N LEU A 62 -14.17 -39.77 17.66
CA LEU A 62 -15.09 -38.69 17.94
C LEU A 62 -14.60 -37.44 17.21
N ALA A 63 -15.41 -36.96 16.26
CA ALA A 63 -15.09 -35.76 15.52
C ALA A 63 -14.98 -34.55 16.46
N THR A 64 -13.88 -33.81 16.35
CA THR A 64 -13.58 -32.64 17.17
C THR A 64 -13.56 -31.37 16.33
N PRO A 65 -14.04 -30.22 16.84
CA PRO A 65 -14.02 -28.97 16.10
C PRO A 65 -12.59 -28.41 15.95
N VAL A 66 -12.32 -27.79 14.80
CA VAL A 66 -11.08 -27.06 14.52
C VAL A 66 -11.37 -25.56 14.57
N VAL A 67 -10.73 -24.85 15.51
CA VAL A 67 -10.86 -23.40 15.61
C VAL A 67 -10.30 -22.76 14.34
N THR A 68 -11.14 -21.98 13.65
CA THR A 68 -10.81 -21.44 12.32
C THR A 68 -11.09 -19.94 12.27
N THR A 69 -10.25 -19.18 11.58
CA THR A 69 -10.48 -17.76 11.27
C THR A 69 -10.58 -17.60 9.76
N ILE A 70 -11.61 -16.90 9.28
CA ILE A 70 -11.84 -16.63 7.85
C ILE A 70 -12.16 -15.16 7.63
N VAL A 71 -11.96 -14.69 6.40
CA VAL A 71 -12.48 -13.38 5.97
C VAL A 71 -13.91 -13.54 5.46
N GLN A 72 -14.79 -12.58 5.76
CA GLN A 72 -16.17 -12.56 5.27
C GLN A 72 -16.23 -12.77 3.75
N GLY A 73 -17.04 -13.72 3.29
CA GLY A 73 -17.16 -14.09 1.86
C GLY A 73 -16.10 -15.08 1.35
N GLN A 74 -15.13 -15.48 2.18
CA GLN A 74 -14.19 -16.55 1.85
C GLN A 74 -14.91 -17.91 1.80
N SER A 75 -14.67 -18.68 0.74
CA SER A 75 -15.13 -20.07 0.65
C SER A 75 -14.30 -20.95 1.60
N ILE A 76 -14.98 -21.79 2.37
CA ILE A 76 -14.35 -22.72 3.32
C ILE A 76 -14.80 -24.15 2.99
N ASP A 77 -13.85 -25.08 2.96
CA ASP A 77 -14.14 -26.51 2.87
C ASP A 77 -14.66 -27.00 4.23
N PRO A 78 -15.89 -27.54 4.33
CA PRO A 78 -16.43 -28.06 5.58
C PRO A 78 -15.53 -29.11 6.26
N GLN A 79 -14.72 -29.85 5.49
CA GLN A 79 -13.81 -30.86 6.03
C GLN A 79 -12.67 -30.24 6.86
N GLN A 80 -12.28 -28.99 6.58
CA GLN A 80 -11.23 -28.29 7.32
C GLN A 80 -11.66 -27.83 8.73
N LEU A 81 -12.97 -27.79 8.98
CA LEU A 81 -13.55 -27.33 10.23
C LEU A 81 -13.60 -28.42 11.32
N VAL A 82 -13.27 -29.66 10.96
CA VAL A 82 -13.42 -30.83 11.81
C VAL A 82 -12.19 -31.73 11.69
N ALA A 83 -11.77 -32.32 12.81
CA ALA A 83 -10.67 -33.27 12.90
C ALA A 83 -11.15 -34.57 13.55
N ASN A 84 -10.32 -35.62 13.49
CA ASN A 84 -10.62 -36.94 14.04
C ASN A 84 -11.94 -37.53 13.49
N THR A 85 -12.18 -37.34 12.19
CA THR A 85 -13.44 -37.70 11.53
C THR A 85 -13.57 -39.17 11.19
N ASN A 86 -12.47 -39.92 11.09
CA ASN A 86 -12.45 -41.35 10.77
C ASN A 86 -11.13 -41.95 11.27
N ASP A 87 -11.08 -43.27 11.46
CA ASP A 87 -9.86 -44.03 11.67
C ASP A 87 -9.31 -44.61 10.35
N ALA A 88 -8.31 -45.48 10.43
CA ALA A 88 -7.63 -46.03 9.26
C ALA A 88 -8.47 -47.06 8.48
N ASP A 89 -9.47 -47.65 9.14
CA ASP A 89 -10.37 -48.67 8.62
C ASP A 89 -11.75 -48.12 8.23
N GLU A 90 -12.06 -46.87 8.58
CA GLU A 90 -13.25 -46.14 8.09
C GLU A 90 -12.93 -45.20 6.91
N ALA A 91 -13.86 -45.13 5.94
CA ALA A 91 -13.83 -44.11 4.90
C ALA A 91 -14.04 -42.70 5.48
N VAL A 92 -13.41 -41.70 4.85
CA VAL A 92 -13.58 -40.29 5.23
C VAL A 92 -15.05 -39.89 5.02
N PRO A 93 -15.76 -39.37 6.04
CA PRO A 93 -17.12 -38.91 5.87
C PRO A 93 -17.20 -37.70 4.96
N THR A 94 -18.37 -37.51 4.34
CA THR A 94 -18.67 -36.26 3.63
C THR A 94 -19.12 -35.19 4.62
N ALA A 95 -18.55 -33.99 4.53
CA ALA A 95 -18.87 -32.87 5.41
C ALA A 95 -19.74 -31.81 4.70
N LYS A 96 -20.73 -31.27 5.41
CA LYS A 96 -21.59 -30.18 4.94
C LYS A 96 -21.87 -29.19 6.05
N ILE A 97 -21.74 -27.89 5.77
CA ILE A 97 -22.19 -26.82 6.67
C ILE A 97 -23.71 -26.71 6.55
N VAL A 98 -24.43 -26.80 7.67
CA VAL A 98 -25.90 -26.73 7.69
C VAL A 98 -26.45 -25.31 7.91
N ASN A 99 -25.65 -24.41 8.47
CA ASN A 99 -26.00 -23.01 8.71
C ASN A 99 -25.00 -22.04 8.06
N PRO A 100 -24.84 -22.05 6.72
CA PRO A 100 -23.83 -21.23 6.04
C PRO A 100 -24.05 -19.72 6.21
N GLU A 101 -25.28 -19.28 6.52
CA GLU A 101 -25.64 -17.88 6.70
C GLU A 101 -24.90 -17.19 7.85
N VAL A 102 -24.50 -17.93 8.89
CA VAL A 102 -23.74 -17.35 10.03
C VAL A 102 -22.36 -16.86 9.60
N LEU A 103 -21.81 -17.40 8.51
CA LEU A 103 -20.53 -16.96 7.95
C LEU A 103 -20.61 -15.58 7.27
N ASN A 104 -21.83 -15.01 7.13
CA ASN A 104 -22.02 -13.65 6.63
C ASN A 104 -21.93 -12.60 7.75
N GLU A 105 -21.88 -12.99 9.01
CA GLU A 105 -21.81 -12.08 10.15
C GLU A 105 -20.39 -12.01 10.72
N ILE A 106 -19.85 -10.80 10.85
CA ILE A 106 -18.51 -10.56 11.42
C ILE A 106 -18.52 -10.88 12.92
N GLY A 107 -17.46 -11.53 13.40
CA GLY A 107 -17.28 -11.89 14.80
C GLY A 107 -17.16 -13.40 15.03
N GLN A 108 -17.30 -13.82 16.28
CA GLN A 108 -17.25 -15.23 16.63
C GLN A 108 -18.60 -15.90 16.31
N GLN A 109 -18.56 -16.86 15.39
CA GLN A 109 -19.72 -17.58 14.88
C GLN A 109 -19.69 -19.04 15.30
N LYS A 110 -20.88 -19.62 15.46
CA LYS A 110 -21.05 -21.04 15.76
C LYS A 110 -21.53 -21.76 14.50
N VAL A 111 -20.58 -22.36 13.78
CA VAL A 111 -20.84 -23.11 12.54
C VAL A 111 -21.17 -24.54 12.90
N THR A 112 -22.18 -25.09 12.24
CA THR A 112 -22.62 -26.47 12.44
C THR A 112 -22.24 -27.28 11.21
N VAL A 113 -21.40 -28.29 11.41
CA VAL A 113 -20.93 -29.20 10.35
C VAL A 113 -21.59 -30.55 10.55
N GLN A 114 -22.26 -31.04 9.51
CA GLN A 114 -22.83 -32.38 9.45
C GLN A 114 -21.89 -33.30 8.67
N LEU A 115 -21.50 -34.40 9.30
CA LEU A 115 -20.72 -35.49 8.73
C LEU A 115 -21.64 -36.65 8.36
N THR A 116 -21.58 -37.09 7.10
CA THR A 116 -22.33 -38.25 6.59
C THR A 116 -21.35 -39.36 6.23
N TYR A 117 -21.50 -40.49 6.92
CA TYR A 117 -20.63 -41.66 6.76
C TYR A 117 -21.29 -42.70 5.86
N GLU A 118 -20.50 -43.58 5.24
CA GLU A 118 -21.02 -44.60 4.31
C GLU A 118 -22.05 -45.54 4.96
N THR A 119 -21.95 -45.76 6.27
CA THR A 119 -22.92 -46.55 7.05
C THR A 119 -24.29 -45.88 7.20
N GLY A 120 -24.44 -44.64 6.70
CA GLY A 120 -25.66 -43.84 6.79
C GLY A 120 -25.82 -43.10 8.12
N SER A 121 -24.89 -43.24 9.07
CA SER A 121 -24.97 -42.47 10.33
C SER A 121 -24.46 -41.03 10.16
N LEU A 122 -25.13 -40.12 10.87
CA LEU A 122 -24.91 -38.68 10.81
C LEU A 122 -24.31 -38.19 12.13
N VAL A 123 -23.27 -37.37 12.07
CA VAL A 123 -22.66 -36.71 13.23
C VAL A 123 -22.67 -35.20 13.01
N THR A 124 -23.08 -34.45 14.02
CA THR A 124 -23.12 -32.99 13.97
C THR A 124 -22.08 -32.41 14.92
N VAL A 125 -21.21 -31.54 14.41
CA VAL A 125 -20.15 -30.86 15.17
C VAL A 125 -20.38 -29.36 15.16
N ASN A 126 -20.34 -28.75 16.35
CA ASN A 126 -20.39 -27.29 16.50
C ASN A 126 -18.96 -26.74 16.53
N VAL A 127 -18.61 -25.95 15.52
CA VAL A 127 -17.27 -25.41 15.30
C VAL A 127 -17.28 -23.90 15.56
N PRO A 128 -16.41 -23.38 16.45
CA PRO A 128 -16.21 -21.95 16.59
C PRO A 128 -15.40 -21.41 15.40
N VAL A 129 -15.97 -20.49 14.65
CA VAL A 129 -15.31 -19.82 13.52
C VAL A 129 -15.33 -18.31 13.74
N THR A 130 -14.16 -17.67 13.69
CA THR A 130 -14.07 -16.20 13.73
C THR A 130 -14.13 -15.67 12.30
N VAL A 131 -15.14 -14.86 11.99
CA VAL A 131 -15.29 -14.19 10.70
C VAL A 131 -14.78 -12.76 10.84
N GLU A 132 -13.74 -12.41 10.11
CA GLU A 132 -13.17 -11.07 10.08
C GLU A 132 -13.78 -10.24 8.94
N ALA A 133 -13.88 -8.94 9.15
CA ALA A 133 -14.28 -8.01 8.10
C ALA A 133 -13.25 -8.05 6.96
N PRO A 134 -13.66 -7.91 5.69
CA PRO A 134 -12.71 -7.77 4.60
C PRO A 134 -11.90 -6.48 4.82
N ALA A 135 -10.60 -6.54 4.58
CA ALA A 135 -9.73 -5.36 4.68
C ALA A 135 -10.29 -4.26 3.76
N LYS A 136 -10.61 -3.10 4.34
CA LYS A 136 -11.09 -1.95 3.58
C LYS A 136 -9.94 -1.41 2.73
N LYS A 137 -9.94 -1.74 1.45
CA LYS A 137 -8.91 -1.24 0.52
C LYS A 137 -9.20 0.21 0.14
N LEU A 138 -8.18 1.05 0.25
CA LEU A 138 -8.23 2.42 -0.24
C LEU A 138 -8.10 2.47 -1.76
N ASP A 139 -8.89 3.31 -2.40
CA ASP A 139 -8.68 3.69 -3.80
C ASP A 139 -7.65 4.81 -3.86
N LEU A 140 -6.45 4.47 -4.32
CA LEU A 140 -5.32 5.39 -4.47
C LEU A 140 -5.12 5.85 -5.92
N SER A 141 -5.99 5.45 -6.86
CA SER A 141 -5.78 5.64 -8.30
C SER A 141 -5.63 7.11 -8.70
N GLN A 142 -6.48 7.97 -8.12
CA GLN A 142 -6.40 9.41 -8.38
C GLN A 142 -5.15 10.04 -7.75
N LEU A 143 -4.82 9.66 -6.52
CA LEU A 143 -3.62 10.14 -5.84
C LEU A 143 -2.36 9.76 -6.62
N GLN A 144 -2.27 8.52 -7.10
CA GLN A 144 -1.17 8.03 -7.95
C GLN A 144 -1.05 8.87 -9.23
N THR A 145 -2.18 9.14 -9.89
CA THR A 145 -2.23 9.96 -11.12
C THR A 145 -1.71 11.37 -10.87
N VAL A 146 -2.21 12.02 -9.81
CA VAL A 146 -1.77 13.37 -9.42
C VAL A 146 -0.30 13.38 -9.05
N TYR A 147 0.14 12.42 -8.24
CA TYR A 147 1.53 12.33 -7.80
C TYR A 147 2.49 12.13 -8.97
N ALA A 148 2.16 11.25 -9.92
CA ALA A 148 2.95 11.04 -11.13
C ALA A 148 3.03 12.31 -12.01
N SER A 149 1.97 13.12 -12.04
CA SER A 149 1.95 14.36 -12.83
C SER A 149 2.86 15.47 -12.31
N ILE A 150 3.38 15.34 -11.09
CA ILE A 150 4.37 16.26 -10.52
C ILE A 150 5.70 16.16 -11.29
N GLY A 151 6.05 15.00 -11.83
CA GLY A 151 7.33 14.84 -12.54
C GLY A 151 8.57 14.94 -11.63
N GLU A 152 9.70 15.31 -12.22
CA GLU A 152 10.99 15.36 -11.53
C GLU A 152 11.31 16.75 -10.96
N ALA A 153 11.97 16.78 -9.80
CA ALA A 153 12.37 18.01 -9.12
C ALA A 153 13.22 18.96 -9.99
N ASN A 154 14.05 18.41 -10.89
CA ASN A 154 14.95 19.17 -11.75
C ASN A 154 14.23 20.02 -12.82
N GLN A 155 12.94 19.77 -13.07
CA GLN A 155 12.12 20.51 -14.03
C GLN A 155 11.62 21.85 -13.47
N TYR A 156 11.71 22.03 -12.15
CA TYR A 156 11.21 23.19 -11.44
C TYR A 156 12.33 24.06 -10.92
N THR A 157 12.03 25.34 -10.69
CA THR A 157 12.94 26.26 -10.01
C THR A 157 13.23 25.76 -8.60
N VAL A 158 14.45 26.00 -8.11
CA VAL A 158 14.86 25.54 -6.77
C VAL A 158 13.90 26.07 -5.70
N TYR A 159 13.55 27.35 -5.78
CA TYR A 159 12.66 27.98 -4.80
C TYR A 159 11.23 27.42 -4.81
N SER A 160 10.60 27.28 -5.98
CA SER A 160 9.22 26.76 -6.05
C SER A 160 9.14 25.30 -5.58
N TRP A 161 10.15 24.48 -5.91
CA TRP A 161 10.24 23.11 -5.43
C TRP A 161 10.45 23.04 -3.91
N GLN A 162 11.31 23.90 -3.36
CA GLN A 162 11.47 24.01 -1.92
C GLN A 162 10.15 24.40 -1.24
N LEU A 163 9.42 25.39 -1.75
CA LEU A 163 8.13 25.78 -1.18
C LEU A 163 7.09 24.65 -1.23
N PHE A 164 7.07 23.89 -2.32
CA PHE A 164 6.19 22.74 -2.51
C PHE A 164 6.50 21.59 -1.53
N THR A 165 7.79 21.34 -1.27
CA THR A 165 8.25 20.21 -0.43
C THR A 165 8.45 20.58 1.04
N ALA A 166 8.60 21.87 1.36
CA ALA A 166 8.98 22.35 2.67
C ALA A 166 7.97 21.96 3.75
N ILE A 167 8.53 21.49 4.86
CA ILE A 167 7.87 21.48 6.17
C ILE A 167 8.04 22.91 6.68
N GLY A 168 6.98 23.71 6.74
CA GLY A 168 7.10 25.10 7.15
C GLY A 168 7.88 25.23 8.47
N PRO A 169 8.75 26.26 8.66
CA PRO A 169 9.64 26.37 9.82
C PRO A 169 8.94 26.50 11.18
N LYS A 170 7.60 26.46 11.22
CA LYS A 170 6.76 26.47 12.44
C LYS A 170 5.69 25.37 12.46
N THR A 171 5.68 24.45 11.51
CA THR A 171 4.64 23.42 11.40
C THR A 171 5.24 22.03 11.52
N ILE A 172 4.80 21.27 12.52
CA ILE A 172 5.16 19.85 12.72
C ILE A 172 4.50 18.95 11.63
N VAL A 173 3.56 19.50 10.87
CA VAL A 173 2.79 18.78 9.85
C VAL A 173 3.64 18.65 8.57
N PRO A 174 3.87 17.42 8.06
CA PRO A 174 4.54 17.21 6.78
C PRO A 174 3.79 17.89 5.62
N SER A 175 4.51 18.30 4.58
CA SER A 175 3.88 18.82 3.36
C SER A 175 2.95 17.79 2.72
N TYR A 176 1.96 18.24 1.94
CA TYR A 176 1.04 17.32 1.25
C TYR A 176 1.78 16.36 0.31
N TYR A 177 2.91 16.79 -0.26
CA TYR A 177 3.80 15.94 -1.05
C TYR A 177 4.38 14.78 -0.22
N GLN A 178 4.89 15.07 0.98
CA GLN A 178 5.42 14.05 1.89
C GLN A 178 4.33 13.09 2.39
N GLN A 179 3.16 13.64 2.75
CA GLN A 179 2.01 12.82 3.15
C GLN A 179 1.57 11.87 2.02
N ALA A 180 1.53 12.36 0.77
CA ALA A 180 1.21 11.54 -0.39
C ALA A 180 2.27 10.47 -0.65
N THR A 181 3.54 10.82 -0.53
CA THR A 181 4.67 9.86 -0.68
C THR A 181 4.53 8.72 0.33
N GLN A 182 4.27 9.05 1.60
CA GLN A 182 4.12 8.07 2.67
C GLN A 182 2.90 7.16 2.43
N LEU A 183 1.74 7.73 2.12
CA LEU A 183 0.53 6.95 1.88
C LEU A 183 0.66 6.03 0.65
N LEU A 184 1.33 6.50 -0.41
CA LEU A 184 1.59 5.66 -1.59
C LEU A 184 2.57 4.52 -1.28
N ALA A 185 3.50 4.70 -0.34
CA ALA A 185 4.37 3.63 0.14
C ALA A 185 3.64 2.62 1.04
N GLU A 186 2.68 3.08 1.86
CA GLU A 186 1.82 2.22 2.69
C GLU A 186 0.83 1.40 1.84
N GLY A 187 0.36 1.95 0.72
CA GLY A 187 -0.52 1.26 -0.22
C GLY A 187 -1.98 1.13 0.23
N GLN A 188 -2.72 0.25 -0.42
CA GLN A 188 -4.19 0.16 -0.25
C GLN A 188 -4.63 -0.35 1.13
N GLU A 189 -3.71 -0.95 1.89
CA GLU A 189 -3.97 -1.60 3.19
C GLU A 189 -3.64 -0.71 4.39
N SER A 190 -3.38 0.59 4.16
CA SER A 190 -3.16 1.56 5.24
C SER A 190 -4.33 1.55 6.23
N GLN A 191 -4.12 0.98 7.42
CA GLN A 191 -5.15 0.76 8.44
C GLN A 191 -5.69 2.06 9.06
N ASP A 192 -4.89 3.13 9.05
CA ASP A 192 -5.18 4.38 9.76
C ASP A 192 -5.82 5.47 8.89
N LYS A 193 -6.15 5.15 7.64
CA LYS A 193 -6.64 6.12 6.65
C LYS A 193 -8.03 5.76 6.14
N THR A 194 -8.85 6.78 5.95
CA THR A 194 -10.17 6.66 5.31
C THR A 194 -10.11 7.17 3.86
N GLN A 195 -11.06 6.73 3.02
CA GLN A 195 -11.15 7.21 1.63
C GLN A 195 -11.29 8.74 1.57
N GLU A 196 -12.09 9.34 2.45
CA GLU A 196 -12.26 10.79 2.53
C GLU A 196 -10.93 11.52 2.81
N GLN A 197 -10.07 10.95 3.66
CA GLN A 197 -8.73 11.50 3.90
C GLN A 197 -7.82 11.38 2.68
N VAL A 198 -7.93 10.29 1.90
CA VAL A 198 -7.21 10.13 0.63
C VAL A 198 -7.67 11.18 -0.38
N ASP A 199 -8.97 11.37 -0.51
CA ASP A 199 -9.56 12.33 -1.45
C ASP A 199 -9.16 13.77 -1.09
N GLN A 200 -9.21 14.09 0.21
CA GLN A 200 -8.78 15.39 0.72
C GLN A 200 -7.28 15.64 0.50
N LEU A 201 -6.43 14.63 0.75
CA LEU A 201 -5.00 14.72 0.47
C LEU A 201 -4.73 14.94 -1.02
N THR A 202 -5.45 14.24 -1.89
CA THR A 202 -5.36 14.38 -3.35
C THR A 202 -5.68 15.81 -3.79
N SER A 203 -6.79 16.37 -3.30
CA SER A 203 -7.19 17.76 -3.59
C SER A 203 -6.19 18.80 -3.06
N ASN A 204 -5.68 18.58 -1.85
CA ASN A 204 -4.67 19.45 -1.25
C ASN A 204 -3.34 19.40 -2.02
N LEU A 205 -2.92 18.21 -2.46
CA LEU A 205 -1.73 18.02 -3.28
C LEU A 205 -1.87 18.76 -4.63
N GLN A 206 -3.01 18.61 -5.33
CA GLN A 206 -3.30 19.34 -6.56
C GLN A 206 -3.25 20.86 -6.36
N SER A 207 -3.75 21.35 -5.22
CA SER A 207 -3.70 22.77 -4.89
C SER A 207 -2.27 23.24 -4.62
N ALA A 208 -1.48 22.44 -3.89
CA ALA A 208 -0.09 22.73 -3.60
C ALA A 208 0.76 22.76 -4.88
N MET A 209 0.47 21.92 -5.88
CA MET A 209 1.19 21.93 -7.17
C MET A 209 1.13 23.27 -7.90
N LYS A 210 0.16 24.16 -7.59
CA LYS A 210 0.06 25.49 -8.23
C LYS A 210 1.23 26.42 -7.88
N VAL A 211 1.98 26.14 -6.81
CA VAL A 211 3.16 26.93 -6.44
C VAL A 211 4.38 26.57 -7.27
N LEU A 212 4.36 25.43 -7.98
CA LEU A 212 5.49 24.95 -8.78
C LEU A 212 5.67 25.80 -10.04
N VAL A 213 6.89 26.27 -10.24
CA VAL A 213 7.28 27.07 -11.41
C VAL A 213 8.31 26.27 -12.19
N LYS A 214 8.01 25.99 -13.46
CA LYS A 214 8.94 25.29 -14.34
C LYS A 214 10.13 26.18 -14.70
N LYS A 215 11.30 25.58 -14.81
CA LYS A 215 12.47 26.27 -15.39
C LYS A 215 12.16 26.66 -16.83
N ALA A 216 12.68 27.80 -17.24
CA ALA A 216 12.70 28.15 -18.66
C ALA A 216 13.68 27.21 -19.39
N ASP A 217 13.31 26.69 -20.55
CA ASP A 217 14.28 26.08 -21.45
C ASP A 217 15.06 27.22 -22.12
N ILE A 218 16.31 27.37 -21.71
CA ILE A 218 17.20 28.46 -22.12
C ILE A 218 18.42 27.95 -22.90
N THR A 219 18.37 26.70 -23.34
CA THR A 219 19.51 25.98 -23.91
C THR A 219 20.08 26.69 -25.14
N LEU A 220 19.19 27.15 -26.02
CA LEU A 220 19.55 27.82 -27.27
C LEU A 220 20.17 29.19 -26.99
N GLU A 221 19.53 29.97 -26.12
CA GLU A 221 19.90 31.36 -25.89
C GLU A 221 21.14 31.49 -25.00
N ARG A 222 21.34 30.53 -24.09
CA ARG A 222 22.63 30.33 -23.42
C ARG A 222 23.74 30.10 -24.44
N ALA A 223 23.57 29.13 -25.33
CA ALA A 223 24.60 28.77 -26.30
C ALA A 223 24.92 29.94 -27.24
N GLU A 224 23.91 30.69 -27.68
CA GLU A 224 24.10 31.87 -28.51
C GLU A 224 24.86 32.97 -27.77
N ALA A 225 24.43 33.33 -26.56
CA ALA A 225 25.11 34.35 -25.75
C ALA A 225 26.58 33.98 -25.45
N GLU A 226 26.83 32.72 -25.09
CA GLU A 226 28.19 32.21 -24.83
C GLU A 226 29.06 32.25 -26.10
N ASN A 227 28.51 31.92 -27.27
CA ASN A 227 29.25 31.97 -28.53
C ASN A 227 29.62 33.40 -28.95
N GLU A 228 28.71 34.36 -28.78
CA GLU A 228 29.00 35.77 -29.07
C GLU A 228 30.04 36.34 -28.09
N LEU A 229 29.94 36.03 -26.78
CA LEU A 229 30.97 36.39 -25.81
C LEU A 229 32.32 35.75 -26.12
N ALA A 230 32.33 34.47 -26.55
CA ALA A 230 33.56 33.81 -26.98
C ALA A 230 34.18 34.49 -28.21
N SER A 231 33.36 35.05 -29.10
CA SER A 231 33.83 35.82 -30.25
C SER A 231 34.50 37.12 -29.80
N VAL A 232 33.91 37.83 -28.84
CA VAL A 232 34.53 39.01 -28.19
C VAL A 232 35.90 38.67 -27.60
N HIS A 233 36.01 37.56 -26.86
CA HIS A 233 37.27 37.16 -26.21
C HIS A 233 38.39 36.76 -27.17
N LYS A 234 38.08 36.47 -28.44
CA LYS A 234 39.07 36.12 -29.47
C LYS A 234 39.59 37.33 -30.24
N LEU A 235 38.98 38.50 -30.07
CA LEU A 235 39.40 39.70 -30.79
C LEU A 235 40.78 40.15 -30.32
N ASP A 236 41.57 40.64 -31.27
CA ASP A 236 42.86 41.28 -31.02
C ASP A 236 42.72 42.80 -31.18
N GLU A 237 42.90 43.54 -30.09
CA GLU A 237 42.84 45.00 -30.05
C GLU A 237 43.73 45.65 -31.13
N SER A 238 44.87 45.03 -31.46
CA SER A 238 45.83 45.60 -32.40
C SER A 238 45.26 45.77 -33.83
N VAL A 239 44.26 44.97 -34.19
CA VAL A 239 43.60 44.96 -35.51
C VAL A 239 42.65 46.14 -35.69
N TYR A 240 42.08 46.68 -34.61
CA TYR A 240 40.99 47.66 -34.67
C TYR A 240 41.45 49.07 -34.29
N THR A 241 40.72 50.10 -34.74
CA THR A 241 40.97 51.48 -34.34
C THR A 241 40.69 51.67 -32.85
N THR A 242 41.45 52.56 -32.19
CA THR A 242 41.28 52.85 -30.77
C THR A 242 39.84 53.25 -30.42
N ASP A 243 39.25 54.13 -31.25
CA ASP A 243 37.89 54.65 -31.02
C ASP A 243 36.83 53.54 -31.12
N SER A 244 36.94 52.65 -32.13
CA SER A 244 35.97 51.55 -32.30
C SER A 244 36.11 50.46 -31.24
N TRP A 245 37.34 50.19 -30.82
CA TRP A 245 37.62 49.27 -29.72
C TRP A 245 37.03 49.77 -28.40
N GLN A 246 37.25 51.05 -28.08
CA GLN A 246 36.69 51.66 -26.89
C GLN A 246 35.15 51.65 -26.91
N ALA A 247 34.54 52.01 -28.04
CA ALA A 247 33.08 52.00 -28.17
C ALA A 247 32.49 50.59 -27.98
N MET A 248 33.17 49.54 -28.45
CA MET A 248 32.77 48.14 -28.23
C MET A 248 32.87 47.74 -26.75
N GLN A 249 33.97 48.08 -26.07
CA GLN A 249 34.14 47.80 -24.63
C GLN A 249 33.08 48.51 -23.78
N GLU A 250 32.80 49.78 -24.07
CA GLU A 250 31.75 50.55 -23.39
C GLU A 250 30.36 49.94 -23.61
N ALA A 251 30.05 49.48 -24.83
CA ALA A 251 28.78 48.84 -25.14
C ALA A 251 28.56 47.48 -24.43
N LEU A 252 29.64 46.80 -24.02
CA LEU A 252 29.57 45.54 -23.29
C LEU A 252 29.39 45.70 -21.78
N ILE A 253 29.42 46.94 -21.26
CA ILE A 253 29.19 47.27 -19.86
C ILE A 253 27.74 47.73 -19.69
N ASP A 254 27.02 47.16 -18.72
CA ASP A 254 25.71 47.71 -18.34
C ASP A 254 25.93 49.05 -17.63
N THR A 255 25.39 50.13 -18.21
CA THR A 255 25.59 51.50 -17.72
C THR A 255 24.91 51.78 -16.37
N THR A 256 24.03 50.88 -15.91
CA THR A 256 23.31 50.99 -14.64
C THR A 256 24.06 50.30 -13.52
N THR A 257 24.64 49.13 -13.78
CA THR A 257 25.33 48.31 -12.77
C THR A 257 26.86 48.39 -12.83
N GLY A 258 27.41 48.84 -13.96
CA GLY A 258 28.85 48.81 -14.25
C GLY A 258 29.41 47.41 -14.50
N GLU A 259 28.55 46.40 -14.60
CA GLU A 259 28.98 45.01 -14.79
C GLU A 259 29.19 44.70 -16.27
N GLY A 260 30.22 43.92 -16.59
CA GLY A 260 30.45 43.44 -17.95
C GLY A 260 29.48 42.32 -18.36
N SER A 261 29.22 42.22 -19.65
CA SER A 261 28.26 41.27 -20.25
C SER A 261 28.47 39.81 -19.83
N SER A 262 29.70 39.36 -19.60
CA SER A 262 29.99 37.99 -19.12
C SER A 262 29.43 37.73 -17.70
N LYS A 263 29.60 38.69 -16.78
CA LYS A 263 29.08 38.59 -15.41
C LYS A 263 27.55 38.65 -15.39
N GLN A 264 26.97 39.51 -16.23
CA GLN A 264 25.52 39.60 -16.39
C GLN A 264 24.92 38.28 -16.88
N LEU A 265 25.55 37.63 -17.87
CA LEU A 265 25.08 36.33 -18.36
C LEU A 265 25.07 35.29 -17.24
N GLN A 266 26.15 35.18 -16.45
CA GLN A 266 26.21 34.23 -15.34
C GLN A 266 25.10 34.43 -14.30
N GLN A 267 24.81 35.69 -13.94
CA GLN A 267 23.73 36.02 -13.01
C GLN A 267 22.35 35.66 -13.57
N LEU A 268 22.10 35.94 -14.86
CA LEU A 268 20.84 35.60 -15.53
C LEU A 268 20.63 34.08 -15.60
N LEU A 269 21.70 33.33 -15.87
CA LEU A 269 21.67 31.86 -15.87
C LEU A 269 21.35 31.31 -14.47
N ALA A 270 22.05 31.76 -13.44
CA ALA A 270 21.79 31.33 -12.05
C ALA A 270 20.35 31.63 -11.62
N TRP A 271 19.84 32.80 -11.99
CA TRP A 271 18.47 33.19 -11.63
C TRP A 271 17.41 32.34 -12.35
N SER A 272 17.64 31.95 -13.61
CA SER A 272 16.72 31.06 -14.34
C SER A 272 16.54 29.71 -13.65
N ASP A 273 17.55 29.27 -12.90
CA ASP A 273 17.55 28.03 -12.13
C ASP A 273 16.96 28.19 -10.72
N GLU A 274 17.21 29.32 -10.05
CA GLU A 274 16.97 29.47 -8.61
C GLU A 274 15.67 30.19 -8.22
N GLU A 275 15.07 31.02 -9.09
CA GLU A 275 13.89 31.88 -8.78
C GLU A 275 14.03 32.59 -7.41
N LEU A 276 14.92 33.59 -7.35
CA LEU A 276 15.17 34.34 -6.10
C LEU A 276 14.06 35.37 -5.83
N LEU A 277 13.59 35.43 -4.57
CA LEU A 277 12.59 36.39 -4.07
C LEU A 277 13.13 37.81 -3.80
N GLU A 278 14.43 38.05 -3.99
CA GLU A 278 15.12 39.28 -3.55
C GLU A 278 15.36 40.28 -4.70
N PRO A 279 15.33 41.61 -4.42
CA PRO A 279 15.32 42.67 -5.43
C PRO A 279 16.71 43.02 -5.98
N THR A 280 17.71 42.13 -5.85
CA THR A 280 19.11 42.44 -6.11
C THR A 280 19.47 42.60 -7.59
N LEU A 281 18.54 42.28 -8.51
CA LEU A 281 18.72 42.41 -9.96
C LEU A 281 17.52 43.14 -10.61
N GLY A 282 17.30 44.41 -10.28
CA GLY A 282 16.57 45.32 -11.18
C GLY A 282 15.11 44.95 -11.54
N GLY A 283 14.39 44.18 -10.71
CA GLY A 283 12.94 43.98 -10.86
C GLY A 283 12.49 42.79 -11.73
N PHE A 284 13.36 41.84 -12.07
CA PHE A 284 12.98 40.60 -12.75
C PHE A 284 12.24 39.63 -11.80
N LYS A 285 11.18 38.95 -12.26
CA LYS A 285 10.28 38.18 -11.38
C LYS A 285 10.04 36.71 -11.78
N THR A 286 10.26 36.32 -13.04
CA THR A 286 9.94 34.97 -13.56
C THR A 286 11.00 34.39 -14.49
N PRO A 287 11.28 33.07 -14.53
CA PRO A 287 12.28 32.48 -15.45
C PRO A 287 12.19 32.94 -16.91
N ALA A 288 10.98 33.26 -17.40
CA ALA A 288 10.76 33.85 -18.72
C ALA A 288 11.38 35.25 -18.91
N ASP A 289 11.43 36.07 -17.85
CA ASP A 289 12.10 37.38 -17.87
C ASP A 289 13.61 37.24 -18.07
N ALA A 290 14.26 36.26 -17.41
CA ALA A 290 15.68 35.99 -17.65
C ALA A 290 15.92 35.53 -19.07
N GLN A 291 15.06 34.64 -19.58
CA GLN A 291 15.17 34.19 -20.96
C GLN A 291 15.12 35.36 -21.96
N LYS A 292 14.14 36.26 -21.79
CA LYS A 292 14.06 37.49 -22.59
C LYS A 292 15.29 38.40 -22.42
N ARG A 293 15.86 38.48 -21.22
CA ARG A 293 17.02 39.34 -20.96
C ARG A 293 18.32 38.75 -21.49
N ILE A 294 18.49 37.43 -21.47
CA ILE A 294 19.61 36.73 -22.15
C ILE A 294 19.58 37.08 -23.63
N ASN A 295 18.41 36.99 -24.27
CA ASN A 295 18.25 37.41 -25.66
C ASN A 295 18.64 38.88 -25.92
N GLN A 296 18.23 39.80 -25.04
CA GLN A 296 18.62 41.21 -25.14
C GLN A 296 20.13 41.41 -24.98
N LEU A 297 20.74 40.70 -24.03
CA LEU A 297 22.18 40.72 -23.81
C LEU A 297 22.94 40.20 -25.05
N THR A 298 22.49 39.08 -25.63
CA THR A 298 23.03 38.55 -26.89
C THR A 298 22.98 39.59 -28.01
N GLN A 299 21.86 40.30 -28.19
CA GLN A 299 21.75 41.36 -29.20
C GLN A 299 22.65 42.57 -28.91
N THR A 300 22.85 42.90 -27.64
CA THR A 300 23.79 43.94 -27.21
C THR A 300 25.21 43.56 -27.60
N ILE A 301 25.62 42.32 -27.32
CA ILE A 301 26.96 41.81 -27.70
C ILE A 301 27.14 41.84 -29.22
N LYS A 302 26.13 41.39 -29.98
CA LYS A 302 26.15 41.45 -31.46
C LYS A 302 26.33 42.87 -31.97
N THR A 303 25.58 43.82 -31.39
CA THR A 303 25.66 45.23 -31.76
C THR A 303 27.02 45.82 -31.40
N ALA A 304 27.60 45.46 -30.25
CA ALA A 304 28.94 45.88 -29.85
C ALA A 304 30.02 45.37 -30.82
N LEU A 305 29.91 44.11 -31.28
CA LEU A 305 30.81 43.56 -32.30
C LEU A 305 30.71 44.31 -33.63
N LEU A 306 29.52 44.79 -34.00
CA LEU A 306 29.29 45.60 -35.21
C LEU A 306 29.92 47.01 -35.16
N LEU A 307 30.34 47.50 -33.98
CA LEU A 307 30.99 48.81 -33.85
C LEU A 307 32.45 48.82 -34.29
N LEU A 308 33.08 47.65 -34.39
CA LEU A 308 34.51 47.52 -34.66
C LEU A 308 34.88 47.94 -36.08
N VAL A 309 35.96 48.72 -36.20
CA VAL A 309 36.51 49.20 -37.48
C VAL A 309 37.99 48.81 -37.53
N GLU A 310 38.40 48.04 -38.54
CA GLU A 310 39.79 47.61 -38.72
C GLU A 310 40.70 48.80 -39.07
N LYS A 311 41.96 48.75 -38.62
CA LYS A 311 42.98 49.74 -39.02
C LYS A 311 43.26 49.59 -40.52
N SER A 312 43.23 50.70 -41.26
CA SER A 312 43.61 50.71 -42.68
C SER A 312 45.09 50.36 -42.84
N THR A 313 45.39 49.28 -43.55
CA THR A 313 46.74 49.01 -44.06
C THR A 313 46.94 49.80 -45.35
N GLU A 314 47.24 51.10 -45.27
CA GLU A 314 47.79 51.80 -46.43
C GLU A 314 49.23 51.32 -46.66
N PRO A 315 49.57 50.78 -47.85
CA PRO A 315 50.96 50.57 -48.20
C PRO A 315 51.61 51.94 -48.41
N THR A 316 52.63 52.25 -47.59
CA THR A 316 53.49 53.41 -47.79
C THR A 316 54.27 53.24 -49.09
N SER A 317 53.70 53.70 -50.22
CA SER A 317 54.43 53.88 -51.47
C SER A 317 55.42 55.04 -51.32
N ASN A 318 56.64 54.71 -50.91
CA ASN A 318 57.79 55.58 -51.12
C ASN A 318 58.15 55.57 -52.61
N THR A 319 57.79 56.62 -53.35
CA THR A 319 58.45 56.95 -54.61
C THR A 319 59.31 58.17 -54.39
N SER A 320 60.61 57.91 -54.27
CA SER A 320 61.68 58.90 -54.22
C SER A 320 61.69 59.77 -55.48
N GLU A 321 61.71 61.08 -55.28
CA GLU A 321 62.12 62.03 -56.31
C GLU A 321 63.57 61.74 -56.71
N SER A 322 63.81 61.41 -57.97
CA SER A 322 65.15 61.39 -58.56
C SER A 322 65.28 62.60 -59.49
N SER A 323 65.91 63.65 -58.99
CA SER A 323 66.48 64.72 -59.81
C SER A 323 67.68 64.18 -60.59
N THR A 324 67.71 64.41 -61.90
CA THR A 324 68.98 64.50 -62.65
C THR A 324 68.89 65.63 -63.66
N SER A 325 70.01 66.34 -63.71
CA SER A 325 70.35 67.60 -64.37
C SER A 325 70.23 67.63 -65.88
#